data_AF-A0A842QWI7-F1
#
_entry.id   AF-A0A842QWI7-F1
#
_cell.length_a   1.000
_cell.length_b   1.000
_cell.length_c   1.000
_cell.angle_alpha   90.00
_cell.angle_beta   90.00
_cell.angle_gamma   90.00
#
_symmetry.space_group_name_H-M   'P 1'
#
loop_
_entity.id
_entity.type
_entity.pdbx_description
1 polymer ?
#
loop_
_entity_poly.entity_id
_entity_poly.type
_entity_poly.pdbx_seq_one_letter_code
_entity_poly.pdbx_strand_id
1 'polypeptide(L)'
;MSQIKETTMDKVSRRLSKFNPLLELLIVEGIYIIFNWVWLPRARIAGNVASEIAGLIMVGVVLIWMSFISHYFRGRNLDDLGCATPIKYKLLLKKFRNSNNPRNVLLFFGIYLLIFILFTTNIIDATKLLPVLGPLNMNLVPLIGNFAVVIISIIEYEVLLFFATRIMLKLENVKESFSANFVNTFPLLFVLILVTLIEFPERIESVALVDAMAYMFNYIFWAFVQQVPFMGYVNTQVREGLERQELITNHRARKFIAAGITGGIFAIVHFPAWTLSIIAGFMSFFLSFAYYEKETRNMFMTCIFHAIFGLIVVFFFDINMQTTYTALFQ
;
A
#
# COMPACT_ATOMS: atom_id res chain seq x y z
N MET A 1 0.18 46.00 13.99
CA MET A 1 0.50 44.56 13.98
C MET A 1 -0.74 43.80 14.43
N SER A 2 -1.49 43.20 13.50
CA SER A 2 -2.64 42.37 13.86
C SER A 2 -2.15 41.02 14.40
N GLN A 3 -2.38 40.74 15.69
CA GLN A 3 -2.20 39.39 16.23
C GLN A 3 -3.20 38.47 15.52
N ILE A 4 -2.70 37.65 14.59
CA ILE A 4 -3.50 36.59 13.98
C ILE A 4 -3.87 35.63 15.11
N LYS A 5 -5.17 35.55 15.44
CA LYS A 5 -5.70 34.61 16.43
C LYS A 5 -5.41 33.20 15.92
N GLU A 6 -4.47 32.55 16.58
CA GLU A 6 -4.13 31.16 16.36
C GLU A 6 -5.35 30.27 16.61
N THR A 7 -5.71 29.46 15.62
CA THR A 7 -6.91 28.63 15.70
C THR A 7 -6.68 27.46 16.66
N THR A 8 -7.76 26.87 17.19
CA THR A 8 -7.67 25.65 18.02
C THR A 8 -6.94 24.52 17.28
N MET A 9 -7.13 24.46 15.96
CA MET A 9 -6.46 23.54 15.06
C MET A 9 -4.94 23.74 14.99
N ASP A 10 -4.48 24.98 14.90
CA ASP A 10 -3.05 25.32 14.90
C ASP A 10 -2.38 24.89 16.22
N LYS A 11 -3.09 25.03 17.35
CA LYS A 11 -2.61 24.59 18.67
C LYS A 11 -2.49 23.08 18.77
N VAL A 12 -3.45 22.32 18.23
CA VAL A 12 -3.42 20.85 18.24
C VAL A 12 -2.30 20.34 17.33
N SER A 13 -2.16 20.88 16.11
CA SER A 13 -1.07 20.52 15.20
C SER A 13 0.31 20.81 15.81
N ARG A 14 0.49 21.96 16.46
CA ARG A 14 1.76 22.29 17.14
C ARG A 14 2.05 21.42 18.37
N ARG A 15 1.03 20.87 19.04
CA ARG A 15 1.22 19.90 20.14
C ARG A 15 1.59 18.51 19.60
N LEU A 16 0.93 18.06 18.54
CA LEU A 16 1.20 16.75 17.94
C LEU A 16 2.50 16.72 17.12
N SER A 17 2.95 17.84 16.57
CA SER A 17 4.29 17.94 15.95
C SER A 17 5.42 17.69 16.95
N LYS A 18 5.18 17.97 18.24
CA LYS A 18 6.08 17.63 19.36
C LYS A 18 5.99 16.17 19.80
N PHE A 19 4.93 15.44 19.44
CA PHE A 19 4.79 14.04 19.79
C PHE A 19 5.80 13.18 19.02
N ASN A 20 6.49 12.28 19.72
CA ASN A 20 7.56 11.47 19.15
C ASN A 20 6.99 10.55 18.04
N PRO A 21 7.45 10.69 16.78
CA PRO A 21 7.04 9.84 15.65
C PRO A 21 7.12 8.34 15.94
N LEU A 22 8.19 7.91 16.63
CA LEU A 22 8.45 6.50 16.93
C LEU A 22 7.48 5.96 17.98
N LEU A 23 7.09 6.79 18.96
CA LEU A 23 6.10 6.40 19.96
C LEU A 23 4.72 6.25 19.34
N GLU A 24 4.34 7.16 18.43
CA GLU A 24 3.09 7.03 17.68
C GLU A 24 3.10 5.76 16.83
N LEU A 25 4.20 5.50 16.12
CA LEU A 25 4.36 4.28 15.35
C LEU A 25 4.17 3.04 16.22
N LEU A 26 4.85 2.95 17.36
CA LEU A 26 4.75 1.81 18.28
C LEU A 26 3.30 1.58 18.73
N ILE A 27 2.60 2.64 19.12
CA ILE A 27 1.21 2.54 19.60
C ILE A 27 0.28 2.11 18.47
N VAL A 28 0.34 2.79 17.33
CA VAL A 28 -0.58 2.55 16.21
C VAL A 28 -0.34 1.18 15.57
N GLU A 29 0.93 0.80 15.37
CA GLU A 29 1.28 -0.52 14.84
C GLU A 29 0.96 -1.62 15.84
N GLY A 30 1.19 -1.40 17.14
CA GLY A 30 0.78 -2.34 18.19
C GLY A 30 -0.73 -2.60 18.17
N ILE A 31 -1.53 -1.54 18.04
CA ILE A 31 -2.99 -1.66 17.90
C ILE A 31 -3.35 -2.42 16.61
N TYR A 32 -2.73 -2.08 15.48
CA TYR A 32 -2.93 -2.77 14.20
C TYR A 32 -2.68 -4.27 14.34
N ILE A 33 -1.51 -4.66 14.87
CA ILE A 33 -1.13 -6.06 15.07
C ILE A 33 -2.10 -6.77 16.01
N ILE A 34 -2.48 -6.15 17.15
CA ILE A 34 -3.42 -6.76 18.08
C ILE A 34 -4.75 -7.06 17.41
N PHE A 35 -5.34 -6.10 16.68
CA PHE A 35 -6.62 -6.34 16.04
C PHE A 35 -6.51 -7.31 14.86
N ASN A 36 -5.47 -7.18 14.04
CA ASN A 36 -5.31 -7.99 12.84
C ASN A 36 -4.88 -9.44 13.15
N TRP A 37 -4.03 -9.65 14.15
CA TRP A 37 -3.39 -10.95 14.43
C TRP A 37 -3.85 -11.65 15.70
N VAL A 38 -4.46 -10.93 16.64
CA VAL A 38 -4.96 -11.54 17.88
C VAL A 38 -6.47 -11.55 17.89
N TRP A 39 -7.10 -10.39 17.69
CA TRP A 39 -8.55 -10.25 17.80
C TRP A 39 -9.28 -10.94 16.64
N LEU A 40 -8.97 -10.58 15.39
CA LEU A 40 -9.66 -11.10 14.21
C LEU A 40 -9.57 -12.62 14.09
N PRO A 41 -8.39 -13.26 14.23
CA PRO A 41 -8.30 -14.72 14.18
C PRO A 41 -9.13 -15.39 15.28
N ARG A 42 -9.07 -14.88 16.53
CA ARG A 42 -9.88 -15.41 17.63
C ARG A 42 -11.38 -15.28 17.37
N ALA A 43 -11.82 -14.14 16.86
CA ALA A 43 -13.22 -13.92 16.52
C ALA A 43 -13.71 -14.93 15.45
N ARG A 44 -12.89 -15.18 14.43
CA ARG A 44 -13.17 -16.16 13.37
C ARG A 44 -13.21 -17.60 13.90
N ILE A 45 -12.23 -17.99 14.71
CA ILE A 45 -12.17 -19.33 15.33
C ILE A 45 -13.40 -19.56 16.22
N ALA A 46 -13.83 -18.53 16.96
CA ALA A 46 -15.02 -18.59 17.79
C ALA A 46 -16.35 -18.51 17.00
N GLY A 47 -16.31 -18.27 15.69
CA GLY A 47 -17.50 -18.01 14.87
C GLY A 47 -18.29 -16.77 15.30
N ASN A 48 -17.67 -15.82 16.00
CA ASN A 48 -18.33 -14.63 16.54
C ASN A 48 -18.30 -13.48 15.53
N VAL A 49 -19.32 -13.42 14.67
CA VAL A 49 -19.46 -12.43 13.59
C VAL A 49 -19.41 -10.99 14.12
N ALA A 50 -20.06 -10.69 15.24
CA ALA A 50 -20.07 -9.33 15.81
C ALA A 50 -18.66 -8.89 16.24
N SER A 51 -17.90 -9.81 16.87
CA SER A 51 -16.52 -9.56 17.25
C SER A 51 -15.59 -9.42 16.03
N GLU A 52 -15.84 -10.16 14.95
CA GLU A 52 -15.10 -10.03 13.69
C GLU A 52 -15.35 -8.66 13.05
N ILE A 53 -16.60 -8.23 12.94
CA ILE A 53 -16.97 -6.91 12.41
C ILE A 53 -16.31 -5.80 13.23
N ALA A 54 -16.37 -5.88 14.56
CA ALA A 54 -15.72 -4.91 15.44
C ALA A 54 -14.20 -4.85 15.20
N GLY A 55 -13.54 -6.01 15.05
CA GLY A 55 -12.12 -6.09 14.74
C GLY A 55 -11.79 -5.43 13.38
N LEU A 56 -12.60 -5.68 12.35
CA LEU A 56 -12.40 -5.11 11.01
C LEU A 56 -12.59 -3.59 11.01
N ILE A 57 -13.57 -3.08 11.75
CA ILE A 57 -13.77 -1.64 11.93
C ILE A 57 -12.54 -1.02 12.58
N MET A 58 -12.00 -1.65 13.63
CA MET A 58 -10.81 -1.15 14.33
C MET A 58 -9.57 -1.15 13.43
N VAL A 59 -9.36 -2.21 12.63
CA VAL A 59 -8.30 -2.24 11.60
C VAL A 59 -8.50 -1.10 10.60
N GLY A 60 -9.71 -0.89 10.10
CA GLY A 60 -10.04 0.21 9.18
C GLY A 60 -9.74 1.59 9.79
N VAL A 61 -10.12 1.82 11.04
CA VAL A 61 -9.81 3.07 11.76
C VAL A 61 -8.30 3.30 11.85
N VAL A 62 -7.53 2.26 12.15
CA VAL A 62 -6.06 2.35 12.21
C VAL A 62 -5.46 2.64 10.83
N LEU A 63 -5.93 1.99 9.77
CA LEU A 63 -5.47 2.24 8.40
C LEU A 63 -5.82 3.67 7.93
N ILE A 64 -6.99 4.20 8.29
CA ILE A 64 -7.37 5.59 8.05
C ILE A 64 -6.45 6.53 8.84
N TRP A 65 -6.13 6.19 10.08
CA TRP A 65 -5.19 6.97 10.89
C TRP A 65 -3.83 7.08 10.22
N MET A 66 -3.27 5.92 9.85
CA MET A 66 -1.99 5.82 9.17
C MET A 66 -2.01 6.62 7.86
N SER A 67 -3.02 6.41 7.02
CA SER A 67 -3.06 6.98 5.66
C SER A 67 -3.32 8.49 5.63
N PHE A 68 -4.08 9.02 6.59
CA PHE A 68 -4.59 10.40 6.50
C PHE A 68 -4.46 11.19 7.79
N ILE A 69 -4.99 10.68 8.91
CA ILE A 69 -5.17 11.47 10.13
C ILE A 69 -3.82 11.89 10.74
N SER A 70 -2.87 10.96 10.81
CA SER A 70 -1.52 11.25 11.31
C SER A 70 -0.83 12.34 10.50
N HIS A 71 -0.93 12.25 9.17
CA HIS A 71 -0.32 13.23 8.26
C HIS A 71 -0.90 14.62 8.47
N TYR A 72 -2.22 14.71 8.59
CA TYR A 72 -2.91 15.95 8.87
C TYR A 72 -2.46 16.59 10.18
N PHE A 73 -2.46 15.82 11.28
CA PHE A 73 -2.07 16.35 12.58
C PHE A 73 -0.60 16.76 12.67
N ARG A 74 0.27 16.09 11.90
CA ARG A 74 1.70 16.40 11.82
C ARG A 74 2.01 17.52 10.83
N GLY A 75 1.01 18.06 10.13
CA GLY A 75 1.19 19.11 9.13
C GLY A 75 1.98 18.65 7.90
N ARG A 76 1.96 17.34 7.61
CA ARG A 76 2.60 16.76 6.43
C ARG A 76 1.74 17.01 5.20
N ASN A 77 2.38 17.26 4.07
CA ASN A 77 1.70 17.36 2.79
C ASN A 77 1.62 15.98 2.11
N LEU A 78 0.69 15.82 1.17
CA LEU A 78 0.61 14.63 0.33
C LEU A 78 1.91 14.40 -0.48
N ASP A 79 2.69 15.46 -0.73
CA ASP A 79 3.99 15.33 -1.39
C ASP A 79 5.02 14.59 -0.50
N ASP A 80 4.94 14.76 0.83
CA ASP A 80 5.76 14.04 1.80
C ASP A 80 5.41 12.56 1.86
N LEU A 81 4.18 12.23 1.45
CA LEU A 81 3.69 10.87 1.25
C LEU A 81 4.09 10.28 -0.09
N GLY A 82 4.79 11.01 -0.96
CA GLY A 82 5.09 10.59 -2.34
C GLY A 82 3.87 10.59 -3.26
N CYS A 83 2.82 11.32 -2.89
CA CYS A 83 1.55 11.41 -3.60
C CYS A 83 1.42 12.78 -4.28
N ALA A 84 0.55 12.88 -5.28
CA ALA A 84 0.25 14.16 -5.90
C ALA A 84 -0.62 15.01 -4.97
N THR A 85 -0.40 16.33 -4.95
CA THR A 85 -1.34 17.24 -4.30
C THR A 85 -2.52 17.53 -5.24
N PRO A 86 -3.76 17.70 -4.75
CA PRO A 86 -4.91 18.07 -5.58
C PRO A 86 -4.67 19.32 -6.42
N ILE A 87 -3.89 20.27 -5.89
CA ILE A 87 -3.49 21.49 -6.61
C ILE A 87 -2.56 21.14 -7.76
N LYS A 88 -1.50 20.34 -7.53
CA LYS A 88 -0.58 19.89 -8.58
C LYS A 88 -1.31 19.07 -9.64
N TYR A 89 -2.24 18.19 -9.24
CA TYR A 89 -3.09 17.44 -10.16
C TYR A 89 -3.99 18.35 -11.00
N LYS A 90 -4.64 19.35 -10.38
CA LYS A 90 -5.44 20.36 -11.12
C LYS A 90 -4.58 21.17 -12.08
N LEU A 91 -3.34 21.52 -11.70
CA LEU A 91 -2.38 22.21 -12.56
C LEU A 91 -1.93 21.31 -13.72
N LEU A 92 -1.67 20.02 -13.47
CA LEU A 92 -1.39 19.01 -14.49
C LEU A 92 -2.57 18.87 -15.46
N LEU A 93 -3.80 18.70 -14.96
CA LEU A 93 -5.00 18.66 -15.79
C LEU A 93 -5.19 19.94 -16.59
N LYS A 94 -4.93 21.11 -16.01
CA LYS A 94 -4.98 22.40 -16.72
C LYS A 94 -3.91 22.45 -17.82
N LYS A 95 -2.70 21.97 -17.54
CA LYS A 95 -1.60 21.87 -18.51
C LYS A 95 -1.93 20.89 -19.64
N PHE A 96 -2.54 19.75 -19.34
CA PHE A 96 -3.02 18.78 -20.32
C PHE A 96 -4.16 19.34 -21.17
N ARG A 97 -5.17 19.93 -20.53
CA ARG A 97 -6.31 20.57 -21.19
C ARG A 97 -5.89 21.71 -22.10
N ASN A 98 -4.87 22.47 -21.71
CA ASN A 98 -4.32 23.57 -22.49
C ASN A 98 -3.19 23.12 -23.44
N SER A 99 -2.76 21.86 -23.38
CA SER A 99 -1.86 21.33 -24.39
C SER A 99 -2.68 21.04 -25.63
N ASN A 100 -2.43 21.76 -26.72
CA ASN A 100 -3.02 21.49 -28.03
C ASN A 100 -2.56 20.14 -28.63
N ASN A 101 -1.98 19.24 -27.81
CA ASN A 101 -1.49 17.95 -28.23
C ASN A 101 -2.50 16.86 -27.82
N PRO A 102 -3.48 16.52 -28.68
CA PRO A 102 -4.48 15.51 -28.39
C PRO A 102 -3.87 14.15 -28.04
N ARG A 103 -2.62 13.88 -28.46
CA ARG A 103 -1.88 12.65 -28.13
C ARG A 103 -1.67 12.48 -26.63
N ASN A 104 -1.43 13.55 -25.89
CA ASN A 104 -1.17 13.51 -24.44
C ASN A 104 -2.45 13.24 -23.64
N VAL A 105 -3.57 13.83 -24.08
CA VAL A 105 -4.90 13.56 -23.53
C VAL A 105 -5.31 12.11 -23.83
N LEU A 106 -5.10 11.67 -25.08
CA LEU A 106 -5.37 10.30 -25.50
C LEU A 106 -4.49 9.28 -24.78
N LEU A 107 -3.22 9.59 -24.49
CA LEU A 107 -2.33 8.69 -23.74
C LEU A 107 -2.82 8.54 -22.29
N PHE A 108 -3.17 9.66 -21.64
CA PHE A 108 -3.61 9.63 -20.24
C PHE A 108 -4.96 8.92 -20.09
N PHE A 109 -5.96 9.34 -20.88
CA PHE A 109 -7.28 8.70 -20.85
C PHE A 109 -7.26 7.30 -21.45
N GLY A 110 -6.42 7.03 -22.44
CA GLY A 110 -6.26 5.72 -23.04
C GLY A 110 -5.60 4.72 -22.09
N ILE A 111 -4.57 5.12 -21.33
CA ILE A 111 -3.97 4.29 -20.28
C ILE A 111 -4.98 4.05 -19.15
N TYR A 112 -5.70 5.10 -18.71
CA TYR A 112 -6.74 4.97 -17.70
C TYR A 112 -7.87 4.03 -18.14
N LEU A 113 -8.38 4.22 -19.36
CA LEU A 113 -9.43 3.39 -19.95
C LEU A 113 -8.95 1.97 -20.22
N LEU A 114 -7.69 1.77 -20.62
CA LEU A 114 -7.10 0.45 -20.80
C LEU A 114 -6.95 -0.28 -19.47
N ILE A 115 -6.48 0.39 -18.41
CA ILE A 115 -6.43 -0.18 -17.05
C ILE A 115 -7.85 -0.55 -16.58
N PHE A 116 -8.83 0.32 -16.82
CA PHE A 116 -10.23 0.09 -16.49
C PHE A 116 -10.84 -1.08 -17.27
N ILE A 117 -10.61 -1.15 -18.58
CA ILE A 117 -11.09 -2.25 -19.44
C ILE A 117 -10.41 -3.56 -19.02
N LEU A 118 -9.08 -3.60 -18.93
CA LEU A 118 -8.36 -4.82 -18.51
C LEU A 118 -8.78 -5.30 -17.12
N PHE A 119 -9.14 -4.38 -16.22
CA PHE A 119 -9.68 -4.72 -14.92
C PHE A 119 -11.11 -5.25 -15.01
N THR A 120 -12.00 -4.60 -15.77
CA THR A 120 -13.41 -5.02 -15.91
C THR A 120 -13.59 -6.28 -16.76
N THR A 121 -12.67 -6.58 -17.68
CA THR A 121 -12.74 -7.76 -18.55
C THR A 121 -12.06 -9.01 -17.99
N ASN A 122 -11.14 -8.89 -17.03
CA ASN A 122 -10.34 -10.02 -16.50
C ASN A 122 -10.68 -10.44 -15.06
N ILE A 123 -11.85 -10.07 -14.55
CA ILE A 123 -12.37 -10.59 -13.28
C ILE A 123 -13.52 -11.54 -13.64
N ILE A 124 -13.30 -12.84 -13.77
CA ILE A 124 -13.03 -13.82 -12.71
C ILE A 124 -13.78 -13.46 -11.42
N ASP A 125 -15.07 -13.78 -11.43
CA ASP A 125 -15.95 -13.95 -10.28
C ASP A 125 -16.09 -12.71 -9.37
N ALA A 126 -17.24 -12.04 -9.43
CA ALA A 126 -17.54 -10.85 -8.65
C ALA A 126 -17.41 -11.05 -7.12
N THR A 127 -17.38 -12.30 -6.66
CA THR A 127 -17.07 -12.66 -5.26
C THR A 127 -15.64 -12.31 -4.83
N LYS A 128 -14.71 -12.17 -5.79
CA LYS A 128 -13.29 -11.82 -5.57
C LYS A 128 -12.98 -10.32 -5.76
N LEU A 129 -13.97 -9.50 -6.13
CA LEU A 129 -13.83 -8.04 -6.40
C LEU A 129 -13.55 -7.19 -5.16
N LEU A 130 -13.67 -7.74 -3.97
CA LEU A 130 -13.50 -7.02 -2.72
C LEU A 130 -12.18 -7.44 -2.06
N PRO A 131 -11.03 -6.84 -2.40
CA PRO A 131 -9.78 -7.15 -1.71
C PRO A 131 -9.83 -6.73 -0.22
N VAL A 132 -10.65 -5.72 0.14
CA VAL A 132 -10.79 -5.25 1.53
C VAL A 132 -11.97 -5.91 2.26
N LEU A 133 -13.10 -6.11 1.58
CA LEU A 133 -14.32 -6.73 2.16
C LEU A 133 -14.52 -8.20 1.77
N GLY A 134 -13.63 -8.85 1.03
CA GLY A 134 -13.78 -10.23 0.56
C GLY A 134 -14.18 -11.24 1.64
N PRO A 135 -13.61 -11.17 2.86
CA PRO A 135 -14.06 -11.98 4.00
C PRO A 135 -15.45 -11.59 4.52
N LEU A 136 -15.80 -10.30 4.51
CA LEU A 136 -17.15 -9.82 4.84
C LEU A 136 -18.18 -10.17 3.75
N ASN A 137 -17.74 -10.32 2.50
CA ASN A 137 -18.57 -10.59 1.34
C ASN A 137 -19.27 -11.94 1.47
N MET A 138 -18.54 -13.00 1.84
CA MET A 138 -19.14 -14.32 2.03
C MET A 138 -20.23 -14.34 3.12
N ASN A 139 -20.12 -13.44 4.10
CA ASN A 139 -21.09 -13.32 5.19
C ASN A 139 -22.20 -12.28 4.91
N LEU A 140 -21.95 -11.27 4.06
CA LEU A 140 -22.90 -10.21 3.68
C LEU A 140 -23.74 -10.59 2.46
N VAL A 141 -23.20 -11.37 1.50
CA VAL A 141 -23.92 -11.82 0.30
C VAL A 141 -25.29 -12.41 0.63
N PRO A 142 -25.45 -13.28 1.65
CA PRO A 142 -26.76 -13.80 2.04
C PRO A 142 -27.72 -12.74 2.61
N LEU A 143 -27.20 -11.64 3.16
CA LEU A 143 -27.98 -10.59 3.84
C LEU A 143 -28.47 -9.50 2.88
N ILE A 144 -27.68 -9.14 1.86
CA ILE A 144 -27.97 -7.99 0.97
C ILE A 144 -28.18 -8.39 -0.50
N GLY A 145 -27.90 -9.65 -0.85
CA GLY A 145 -28.05 -10.19 -2.21
C GLY A 145 -26.92 -9.81 -3.17
N ASN A 146 -26.75 -10.63 -4.20
CA ASN A 146 -25.64 -10.52 -5.18
C ASN A 146 -25.59 -9.16 -5.89
N PHE A 147 -26.74 -8.56 -6.19
CA PHE A 147 -26.79 -7.27 -6.89
C PHE A 147 -26.25 -6.12 -6.03
N ALA A 148 -26.61 -6.07 -4.74
CA ALA A 148 -26.12 -5.03 -3.84
C ALA A 148 -24.61 -5.15 -3.60
N VAL A 149 -24.09 -6.38 -3.51
CA VAL A 149 -22.66 -6.66 -3.43
C VAL A 149 -21.92 -6.10 -4.63
N VAL A 150 -22.40 -6.38 -5.86
CA VAL A 150 -21.79 -5.86 -7.09
C VAL A 150 -21.75 -4.32 -7.09
N ILE A 151 -22.84 -3.67 -6.69
CA ILE A 151 -22.90 -2.20 -6.61
C ILE A 151 -21.91 -1.66 -5.57
N ILE A 152 -21.82 -2.28 -4.40
CA ILE A 152 -20.86 -1.89 -3.35
C ILE A 152 -19.43 -2.07 -3.84
N SER A 153 -19.13 -3.19 -4.51
CA SER A 153 -17.80 -3.45 -5.08
C SER A 153 -17.41 -2.44 -6.15
N ILE A 154 -18.35 -2.06 -7.03
CA ILE A 154 -18.13 -1.02 -8.03
C ILE A 154 -17.86 0.32 -7.34
N ILE A 155 -18.67 0.70 -6.34
CA ILE A 155 -18.48 1.97 -5.61
C ILE A 155 -17.14 1.97 -4.88
N GLU A 156 -16.78 0.90 -4.20
CA GLU A 156 -15.51 0.77 -3.48
C GLU A 156 -14.33 0.86 -4.43
N TYR A 157 -14.39 0.14 -5.56
CA TYR A 157 -13.34 0.20 -6.57
C TYR A 157 -13.25 1.58 -7.20
N GLU A 158 -14.36 2.22 -7.56
CA GLU A 158 -14.37 3.57 -8.12
C GLU A 158 -13.83 4.61 -7.13
N VAL A 159 -14.18 4.49 -5.85
CA VAL A 159 -13.64 5.35 -4.79
C VAL A 159 -12.14 5.12 -4.66
N LEU A 160 -11.69 3.88 -4.57
CA LEU A 160 -10.27 3.55 -4.40
C LEU A 160 -9.46 3.89 -5.65
N LEU A 161 -9.99 3.67 -6.85
CA LEU A 161 -9.41 4.09 -8.13
C LEU A 161 -9.37 5.62 -8.22
N PHE A 162 -10.42 6.32 -7.78
CA PHE A 162 -10.43 7.77 -7.69
C PHE A 162 -9.33 8.29 -6.76
N PHE A 163 -9.18 7.70 -5.57
CA PHE A 163 -8.10 8.04 -4.64
C PHE A 163 -6.72 7.73 -5.23
N ALA A 164 -6.52 6.53 -5.78
CA ALA A 164 -5.26 6.11 -6.39
C ALA A 164 -4.87 7.01 -7.57
N THR A 165 -5.81 7.33 -8.46
CA THR A 165 -5.52 8.08 -9.69
C THR A 165 -5.45 9.58 -9.49
N ARG A 166 -6.24 10.17 -8.57
CA ARG A 166 -6.27 11.64 -8.40
C ARG A 166 -5.37 12.15 -7.31
N ILE A 167 -5.13 11.35 -6.26
CA ILE A 167 -4.33 11.75 -5.11
C ILE A 167 -2.96 11.09 -5.18
N MET A 168 -2.82 9.86 -5.67
CA MET A 168 -1.56 9.12 -5.57
C MET A 168 -0.67 9.16 -6.81
N LEU A 169 -1.20 9.48 -8.00
CA LEU A 169 -0.40 9.59 -9.24
C LEU A 169 0.50 10.82 -9.25
N LYS A 170 1.65 10.70 -8.58
CA LYS A 170 2.76 11.65 -8.65
C LYS A 170 3.55 11.40 -9.93
N LEU A 171 3.34 12.25 -10.93
CA LEU A 171 4.09 12.19 -12.21
C LEU A 171 5.43 12.95 -12.15
N GLU A 172 5.58 13.80 -11.13
CA GLU A 172 6.86 14.35 -10.74
C GLU A 172 7.77 13.19 -10.31
N ASN A 173 9.09 13.33 -10.46
CA ASN A 173 10.12 12.38 -10.04
C ASN A 173 9.96 10.88 -10.42
N VAL A 174 9.13 10.54 -11.41
CA VAL A 174 8.92 9.15 -11.86
C VAL A 174 10.22 8.49 -12.29
N LYS A 175 11.09 9.22 -13.00
CA LYS A 175 12.37 8.68 -13.49
C LYS A 175 13.33 8.38 -12.34
N GLU A 176 13.48 9.33 -11.43
CA GLU A 176 14.35 9.24 -10.25
C GLU A 176 13.87 8.11 -9.34
N SER A 177 12.56 8.04 -9.10
CA SER A 177 11.96 6.97 -8.31
C SER A 177 12.06 5.61 -8.98
N PHE A 178 11.83 5.51 -10.30
CA PHE A 178 12.02 4.27 -11.04
C PHE A 178 13.45 3.77 -10.91
N SER A 179 14.44 4.65 -11.16
CA SER A 179 15.85 4.30 -11.09
C SER A 179 16.24 3.85 -9.68
N ALA A 180 15.78 4.56 -8.65
CA ALA A 180 16.05 4.20 -7.26
C ALA A 180 15.40 2.86 -6.90
N ASN A 181 14.12 2.65 -7.21
CA ASN A 181 13.47 1.36 -6.95
C ASN A 181 14.20 0.26 -7.71
N PHE A 182 14.41 0.40 -9.02
CA PHE A 182 15.11 -0.60 -9.84
C PHE A 182 16.47 -0.98 -9.25
N VAL A 183 17.36 -0.01 -9.01
CA VAL A 183 18.71 -0.30 -8.50
C VAL A 183 18.67 -1.00 -7.14
N ASN A 184 17.78 -0.59 -6.24
CA ASN A 184 17.72 -1.16 -4.90
C ASN A 184 16.99 -2.51 -4.86
N THR A 185 15.97 -2.72 -5.70
CA THR A 185 15.16 -3.95 -5.69
C THR A 185 15.66 -5.01 -6.67
N PHE A 186 16.46 -4.64 -7.67
CA PHE A 186 16.95 -5.55 -8.70
C PHE A 186 17.64 -6.80 -8.14
N PRO A 187 18.51 -6.74 -7.11
CA PRO A 187 19.12 -7.95 -6.55
C PRO A 187 18.08 -8.97 -6.06
N LEU A 188 17.06 -8.50 -5.34
CA LEU A 188 16.00 -9.38 -4.86
C LEU A 188 15.11 -9.90 -6.00
N LEU A 189 14.74 -9.03 -6.96
CA LEU A 189 13.97 -9.43 -8.14
C LEU A 189 14.72 -10.50 -8.94
N PHE A 190 16.01 -10.32 -9.15
CA PHE A 190 16.85 -11.25 -9.89
C PHE A 190 16.89 -12.61 -9.20
N VAL A 191 17.10 -12.64 -7.88
CA VAL A 191 17.08 -13.90 -7.10
C VAL A 191 15.71 -14.58 -7.20
N LEU A 192 14.60 -13.84 -7.04
CA LEU A 192 13.27 -14.43 -7.10
C LEU A 192 12.94 -14.99 -8.49
N ILE A 193 13.36 -14.30 -9.56
CA ILE A 193 13.22 -14.79 -10.95
C ILE A 193 14.06 -16.04 -11.16
N LEU A 194 15.31 -16.07 -10.71
CA LEU A 194 16.17 -17.25 -10.81
C LEU A 194 15.57 -18.45 -10.07
N VAL A 195 15.13 -18.26 -8.82
CA VAL A 195 14.48 -19.33 -8.05
C VAL A 195 13.21 -19.80 -8.77
N THR A 196 12.43 -18.88 -9.33
CA THR A 196 11.24 -19.21 -10.13
C THR A 196 11.58 -20.06 -11.35
N LEU A 197 12.63 -19.70 -12.09
CA LEU A 197 13.09 -20.43 -13.28
C LEU A 197 13.62 -21.84 -12.94
N ILE A 198 14.26 -21.99 -11.78
CA ILE A 198 14.88 -23.26 -11.35
C ILE A 198 13.84 -24.20 -10.73
N GLU A 199 13.03 -23.70 -9.80
CA GLU A 199 12.11 -24.51 -8.99
C GLU A 199 10.74 -24.67 -9.64
N PHE A 200 10.32 -23.72 -10.50
CA PHE A 200 8.97 -23.66 -11.05
C PHE A 200 8.89 -23.37 -12.57
N PRO A 201 9.70 -24.04 -13.43
CA PRO A 201 9.73 -23.76 -14.87
C PRO A 201 8.36 -23.96 -15.56
N GLU A 202 7.63 -25.02 -15.19
CA GLU A 202 6.31 -25.34 -15.77
C GLU A 202 5.26 -24.24 -15.49
N ARG A 203 5.41 -23.48 -14.41
CA ARG A 203 4.49 -22.37 -14.08
C ARG A 203 4.71 -21.16 -14.98
N ILE A 204 5.94 -20.92 -15.42
CA ILE A 204 6.22 -19.85 -16.37
C ILE A 204 5.59 -20.19 -17.72
N GLU A 205 5.70 -21.45 -18.14
CA GLU A 205 5.19 -21.92 -19.44
C GLU A 205 3.66 -21.98 -19.50
N SER A 206 3.00 -22.23 -18.37
CA SER A 206 1.54 -22.39 -18.31
C SER A 206 0.76 -21.09 -18.17
N VAL A 207 1.41 -19.97 -17.84
CA VAL A 207 0.73 -18.68 -17.63
C VAL A 207 0.72 -17.89 -18.94
N ALA A 208 -0.48 -17.63 -19.47
CA ALA A 208 -0.61 -16.72 -20.60
C ALA A 208 -0.20 -15.30 -20.18
N LEU A 209 0.55 -14.61 -21.05
CA LEU A 209 1.03 -13.24 -20.79
C LEU A 209 -0.11 -12.29 -20.43
N VAL A 210 -1.27 -12.44 -21.08
CA VAL A 210 -2.46 -11.61 -20.82
C VAL A 210 -2.95 -11.78 -19.39
N ASP A 211 -2.95 -13.01 -18.86
CA ASP A 211 -3.35 -13.29 -17.48
C ASP A 211 -2.34 -12.68 -16.51
N ALA A 212 -1.04 -12.92 -16.72
CA ALA A 212 0.01 -12.31 -15.90
C ALA A 212 -0.09 -10.78 -15.85
N MET A 213 -0.38 -10.14 -16.98
CA MET A 213 -0.59 -8.69 -17.05
C MET A 213 -1.84 -8.25 -16.29
N ALA A 214 -2.98 -8.96 -16.45
CA ALA A 214 -4.21 -8.65 -15.73
C ALA A 214 -4.02 -8.74 -14.21
N TYR A 215 -3.32 -9.79 -13.74
CA TYR A 215 -2.99 -9.94 -12.34
C TYR A 215 -2.04 -8.87 -11.84
N MET A 216 -1.01 -8.51 -12.61
CA MET A 216 -0.10 -7.41 -12.25
C MET A 216 -0.88 -6.10 -12.02
N PHE A 217 -1.84 -5.77 -12.88
CA PHE A 217 -2.67 -4.57 -12.69
C PHE A 217 -3.53 -4.64 -11.42
N ASN A 218 -4.12 -5.79 -11.11
CA ASN A 218 -4.82 -5.99 -9.85
C ASN A 218 -3.87 -5.87 -8.64
N TYR A 219 -2.65 -6.39 -8.77
CA TYR A 219 -1.62 -6.26 -7.74
C TYR A 219 -1.13 -4.84 -7.53
N ILE A 220 -1.12 -3.99 -8.55
CA ILE A 220 -0.83 -2.55 -8.38
C ILE A 220 -1.86 -1.92 -7.45
N PHE A 221 -3.12 -2.29 -7.60
CA PHE A 221 -4.18 -1.83 -6.70
C PHE A 221 -3.94 -2.26 -5.26
N TRP A 222 -3.73 -3.56 -5.06
CA TRP A 222 -3.45 -4.12 -3.74
C TRP A 222 -2.18 -3.53 -3.12
N ALA A 223 -1.15 -3.29 -3.94
CA ALA A 223 0.06 -2.62 -3.54
C ALA A 223 -0.23 -1.25 -2.97
N PHE A 224 -1.16 -0.46 -3.51
CA PHE A 224 -1.50 0.84 -2.89
C PHE A 224 -2.05 0.68 -1.48
N VAL A 225 -2.98 -0.25 -1.27
CA VAL A 225 -3.61 -0.48 0.04
C VAL A 225 -2.54 -0.80 1.09
N GLN A 226 -1.48 -1.52 0.70
CA GLN A 226 -0.37 -1.83 1.59
C GLN A 226 0.68 -0.71 1.65
N GLN A 227 1.14 -0.18 0.54
CA GLN A 227 2.26 0.77 0.52
C GLN A 227 1.89 2.14 1.09
N VAL A 228 0.63 2.57 1.06
CA VAL A 228 0.21 3.82 1.71
C VAL A 228 0.45 3.79 3.23
N PRO A 229 -0.06 2.82 4.01
CA PRO A 229 0.24 2.74 5.44
C PRO A 229 1.72 2.41 5.71
N PHE A 230 2.39 1.55 4.93
CA PHE A 230 3.78 1.18 5.25
C PHE A 230 4.83 2.19 4.77
N MET A 231 4.78 2.63 3.52
CA MET A 231 5.74 3.61 3.00
C MET A 231 5.32 5.04 3.32
N GLY A 232 4.03 5.32 3.26
CA GLY A 232 3.49 6.64 3.57
C GLY A 232 3.56 6.94 5.06
N TYR A 233 3.09 6.04 5.91
CA TYR A 233 3.08 6.24 7.36
C TYR A 233 4.29 5.63 8.06
N VAL A 234 4.46 4.30 8.08
CA VAL A 234 5.48 3.64 8.91
C VAL A 234 6.88 4.17 8.60
N ASN A 235 7.31 4.12 7.33
CA ASN A 235 8.63 4.60 6.92
C ASN A 235 8.82 6.09 7.23
N THR A 236 7.78 6.91 7.04
CA THR A 236 7.83 8.34 7.37
C THR A 236 8.00 8.58 8.88
N GLN A 237 7.26 7.86 9.73
CA GLN A 237 7.42 7.96 11.18
C GLN A 237 8.83 7.56 11.61
N VAL A 238 9.36 6.46 11.05
CA VAL A 238 10.72 6.01 11.38
C VAL A 238 11.75 7.05 10.93
N ARG A 239 11.68 7.52 9.68
CA ARG A 239 12.58 8.53 9.13
C ARG A 239 12.58 9.81 9.96
N GLU A 240 11.41 10.40 10.22
CA GLU A 240 11.32 11.60 11.05
C GLU A 240 11.79 11.36 12.49
N GLY A 241 11.50 10.18 13.03
CA GLY A 241 11.95 9.76 14.33
C GLY A 241 13.48 9.75 14.43
N LEU A 242 14.14 9.14 13.45
CA LEU A 242 15.59 9.06 13.33
C LEU A 242 16.24 10.41 13.01
N GLU A 243 15.60 11.25 12.21
CA GLU A 243 16.07 12.61 11.91
C GLU A 243 16.13 13.49 13.15
N ARG A 244 15.23 13.25 14.13
CA ARG A 244 15.23 13.92 15.44
C ARG A 244 16.27 13.35 16.42
N GLN A 245 16.90 12.21 16.13
CA GLN A 245 17.92 11.64 17.01
C GLN A 245 19.30 12.20 16.68
N GLU A 246 19.95 12.77 17.69
CA GLU A 246 21.32 13.30 17.58
C GLU A 246 22.39 12.19 17.54
N LEU A 247 22.08 11.00 18.07
CA LEU A 247 23.03 9.88 18.20
C LEU A 247 23.40 9.23 16.86
N ILE A 248 22.50 9.26 15.88
CA ILE A 248 22.74 8.64 14.56
C ILE A 248 22.89 9.76 13.56
N THR A 249 24.11 10.18 13.26
CA THR A 249 24.38 11.31 12.34
C THR A 249 24.57 10.87 10.89
N ASN A 250 24.93 9.61 10.66
CA ASN A 250 25.19 9.08 9.32
C ASN A 250 23.87 8.86 8.55
N HIS A 251 23.69 9.59 7.44
CA HIS A 251 22.50 9.51 6.59
C HIS A 251 22.23 8.11 6.05
N ARG A 252 23.28 7.39 5.60
CA ARG A 252 23.14 6.02 5.09
C ARG A 252 22.72 5.06 6.19
N ALA A 253 23.24 5.23 7.41
CA ALA A 253 22.84 4.43 8.56
C ALA A 253 21.37 4.68 8.91
N ARG A 254 20.91 5.93 8.95
CA ARG A 254 19.48 6.25 9.19
C ARG A 254 18.58 5.59 8.15
N LYS A 255 18.96 5.70 6.87
CA LYS A 255 18.24 5.08 5.76
C LYS A 255 18.15 3.56 5.87
N PHE A 256 19.27 2.91 6.21
CA PHE A 256 19.32 1.47 6.41
C PHE A 256 18.46 1.03 7.61
N ILE A 257 18.52 1.75 8.73
CA ILE A 257 17.71 1.47 9.94
C ILE A 257 16.22 1.67 9.63
N ALA A 258 15.85 2.74 8.92
CA ALA A 258 14.47 2.98 8.53
C ALA A 258 13.92 1.87 7.63
N ALA A 259 14.71 1.43 6.66
CA ALA A 259 14.40 0.28 5.82
C ALA A 259 14.26 -1.01 6.64
N GLY A 260 15.17 -1.26 7.58
CA GLY A 260 15.14 -2.40 8.49
C GLY A 260 13.87 -2.47 9.33
N ILE A 261 13.49 -1.36 9.98
CA ILE A 261 12.30 -1.29 10.81
C ILE A 261 11.04 -1.42 9.96
N THR A 262 10.95 -0.71 8.83
CA THR A 262 9.79 -0.78 7.93
C THR A 262 9.63 -2.19 7.35
N GLY A 263 10.74 -2.81 6.92
CA GLY A 263 10.77 -4.18 6.41
C GLY A 263 10.36 -5.19 7.48
N GLY A 264 10.88 -5.07 8.70
CA GLY A 264 10.52 -5.94 9.82
C GLY A 264 9.05 -5.85 10.20
N ILE A 265 8.49 -4.64 10.29
CA ILE A 265 7.05 -4.45 10.51
C ILE A 265 6.25 -5.07 9.36
N PHE A 266 6.65 -4.83 8.12
CA PHE A 266 5.96 -5.41 6.96
C PHE A 266 6.04 -6.94 6.92
N ALA A 267 7.13 -7.54 7.40
CA ALA A 267 7.23 -8.99 7.56
C ALA A 267 6.23 -9.52 8.60
N ILE A 268 6.11 -8.85 9.75
CA ILE A 268 5.20 -9.24 10.84
C ILE A 268 3.75 -9.25 10.36
N VAL A 269 3.35 -8.31 9.49
CA VAL A 269 1.97 -8.29 8.95
C VAL A 269 1.69 -9.34 7.88
N HIS A 270 2.62 -10.26 7.62
CA HIS A 270 2.37 -11.44 6.80
C HIS A 270 2.54 -12.76 7.61
N PHE A 271 2.95 -12.67 8.87
CA PHE A 271 2.98 -13.81 9.77
C PHE A 271 1.54 -14.31 9.98
N PRO A 272 1.21 -15.60 9.88
CA PRO A 272 2.14 -16.70 10.07
C PRO A 272 2.76 -17.31 8.82
N ALA A 273 2.46 -16.80 7.63
CA ALA A 273 3.06 -17.32 6.41
C ALA A 273 4.54 -16.94 6.36
N TRP A 274 5.41 -17.76 6.97
CA TRP A 274 6.84 -17.46 7.17
C TRP A 274 7.57 -17.13 5.87
N THR A 275 7.37 -17.93 4.82
CA THR A 275 7.99 -17.69 3.51
C THR A 275 7.56 -16.34 2.94
N LEU A 276 6.26 -16.02 2.97
CA LEU A 276 5.77 -14.72 2.54
C LEU A 276 6.30 -13.60 3.43
N SER A 277 6.35 -13.81 4.74
CA SER A 277 6.85 -12.82 5.72
C SER A 277 8.30 -12.45 5.44
N ILE A 278 9.15 -13.44 5.17
CA ILE A 278 10.56 -13.23 4.85
C ILE A 278 10.68 -12.45 3.53
N ILE A 279 10.02 -12.92 2.47
CA ILE A 279 10.09 -12.26 1.15
C ILE A 279 9.52 -10.85 1.21
N ALA A 280 8.36 -10.67 1.85
CA ALA A 280 7.72 -9.38 2.04
C ALA A 280 8.61 -8.43 2.85
N GLY A 281 9.27 -8.92 3.90
CA GLY A 281 10.20 -8.16 4.71
C GLY A 281 11.38 -7.63 3.90
N PHE A 282 12.05 -8.50 3.12
CA PHE A 282 13.14 -8.10 2.24
C PHE A 282 12.68 -7.14 1.14
N MET A 283 11.54 -7.41 0.51
CA MET A 283 10.95 -6.51 -0.48
C MET A 283 10.71 -5.13 0.13
N SER A 284 10.03 -5.05 1.27
CA SER A 284 9.72 -3.80 1.95
C SER A 284 10.98 -3.07 2.44
N PHE A 285 12.02 -3.81 2.85
CA PHE A 285 13.33 -3.23 3.14
C PHE A 285 13.86 -2.45 1.92
N PHE A 286 13.95 -3.08 0.74
CA PHE A 286 14.50 -2.42 -0.46
C PHE A 286 13.60 -1.28 -0.96
N LEU A 287 12.28 -1.46 -0.93
CA LEU A 287 11.33 -0.41 -1.30
C LEU A 287 11.45 0.79 -0.34
N SER A 288 11.48 0.56 0.97
CA SER A 288 11.63 1.60 1.98
C SER A 288 12.97 2.34 1.84
N PHE A 289 14.04 1.60 1.54
CA PHE A 289 15.35 2.18 1.23
C PHE A 289 15.27 3.09 0.00
N ALA A 290 14.65 2.65 -1.10
CA ALA A 290 14.44 3.50 -2.28
C ALA A 290 13.54 4.71 -1.99
N TYR A 291 12.56 4.56 -1.09
CA TYR A 291 11.54 5.57 -0.76
C TYR A 291 11.99 6.69 0.19
N TYR A 292 13.15 6.51 0.83
CA TYR A 292 13.60 7.38 1.92
C TYR A 292 13.81 8.83 1.49
N GLU A 293 14.50 9.05 0.36
CA GLU A 293 14.84 10.40 -0.12
C GLU A 293 13.63 11.10 -0.72
N LYS A 294 13.55 12.42 -0.56
CA LYS A 294 12.45 13.20 -1.11
C LYS A 294 12.39 13.11 -2.63
N GLU A 295 13.55 13.09 -3.27
CA GLU A 295 13.74 13.05 -4.72
C GLU A 295 13.28 11.74 -5.33
N THR A 296 13.33 10.63 -4.58
CA THR A 296 12.95 9.30 -5.05
C THR A 296 11.59 8.85 -4.51
N ARG A 297 11.00 9.63 -3.60
CA ARG A 297 9.70 9.35 -2.98
C ARG A 297 8.53 9.52 -3.96
N ASN A 298 7.99 8.40 -4.40
CA ASN A 298 6.86 8.34 -5.33
C ASN A 298 6.04 7.07 -5.07
N MET A 299 4.85 7.24 -4.49
CA MET A 299 3.99 6.14 -4.07
C MET A 299 3.60 5.26 -5.25
N PHE A 300 3.32 5.87 -6.40
CA PHE A 300 2.94 5.15 -7.62
C PHE A 300 4.03 4.19 -8.08
N MET A 301 5.27 4.67 -8.19
CA MET A 301 6.39 3.82 -8.62
C MET A 301 6.66 2.70 -7.62
N THR A 302 6.62 3.00 -6.32
CA THR A 302 6.77 1.96 -5.30
C THR A 302 5.68 0.90 -5.37
N CYS A 303 4.43 1.28 -5.71
CA CYS A 303 3.35 0.31 -5.91
C CYS A 303 3.53 -0.55 -7.17
N ILE A 304 4.08 0.00 -8.25
CA ILE A 304 4.45 -0.79 -9.44
C ILE A 304 5.50 -1.85 -9.07
N PHE A 305 6.58 -1.45 -8.38
CA PHE A 305 7.61 -2.39 -7.99
C PHE A 305 7.09 -3.46 -7.03
N HIS A 306 6.28 -3.06 -6.05
CA HIS A 306 5.58 -3.99 -5.19
C HIS A 306 4.71 -4.97 -6.00
N ALA A 307 3.96 -4.50 -7.00
CA ALA A 307 3.11 -5.36 -7.81
C ALA A 307 3.91 -6.37 -8.64
N ILE A 308 5.09 -5.98 -9.14
CA ILE A 308 6.01 -6.90 -9.81
C ILE A 308 6.45 -8.01 -8.85
N PHE A 309 6.82 -7.67 -7.62
CA PHE A 309 7.14 -8.66 -6.59
C PHE A 309 5.94 -9.54 -6.24
N GLY A 310 4.76 -8.94 -6.04
CA GLY A 310 3.52 -9.65 -5.72
C GLY A 310 3.12 -10.64 -6.82
N LEU A 311 3.26 -10.23 -8.09
CA LEU A 311 3.09 -11.11 -9.24
C LEU A 311 4.04 -12.31 -9.12
N ILE A 312 5.34 -12.07 -8.92
CA ILE A 312 6.32 -13.16 -8.86
C ILE A 312 5.98 -14.14 -7.71
N VAL A 313 5.73 -13.61 -6.51
CA VAL A 313 5.49 -14.42 -5.32
C VAL A 313 4.19 -15.21 -5.41
N VAL A 314 3.09 -14.59 -5.81
CA VAL A 314 1.79 -15.27 -5.81
C VAL A 314 1.62 -16.20 -7.00
N PHE A 315 2.11 -15.84 -8.18
CA PHE A 315 2.00 -16.71 -9.36
C PHE A 315 2.93 -17.91 -9.28
N PHE A 316 4.18 -17.67 -8.90
CA PHE A 316 5.20 -18.67 -9.10
C PHE A 316 5.56 -19.46 -7.85
N PHE A 317 5.41 -18.90 -6.64
CA PHE A 317 5.79 -19.60 -5.40
C PHE A 317 4.63 -20.33 -4.69
N ASP A 318 3.39 -20.22 -5.20
CA ASP A 318 2.19 -20.87 -4.64
C ASP A 318 2.06 -20.79 -3.12
N ILE A 319 2.37 -19.61 -2.56
CA ILE A 319 2.34 -19.46 -1.11
C ILE A 319 0.87 -19.44 -0.67
N ASN A 320 0.35 -20.63 -0.36
CA ASN A 320 -1.00 -20.79 0.14
C ASN A 320 -1.06 -20.29 1.58
N MET A 321 -1.63 -19.09 1.74
CA MET A 321 -1.82 -18.45 3.05
C MET A 321 -2.76 -19.24 3.96
N GLN A 322 -3.63 -20.10 3.43
CA GLN A 322 -4.73 -20.71 4.17
C GLN A 322 -4.30 -21.94 4.99
N THR A 323 -3.30 -22.68 4.50
CA THR A 323 -2.72 -23.84 5.20
C THR A 323 -1.98 -23.44 6.48
N THR A 324 -1.31 -22.29 6.51
CA THR A 324 -0.48 -21.89 7.66
C THR A 324 -1.29 -21.41 8.87
N TYR A 325 -2.44 -20.75 8.65
CA TYR A 325 -3.29 -20.29 9.76
C TYR A 325 -3.97 -21.45 10.48
N THR A 326 -4.42 -22.45 9.72
CA THR A 326 -5.13 -23.60 10.28
C THR A 326 -4.23 -24.40 11.23
N ALA A 327 -2.93 -24.49 10.92
CA ALA A 327 -1.95 -25.22 11.73
C ALA A 327 -1.54 -24.52 13.04
N LEU A 328 -1.73 -23.20 13.18
CA LEU A 328 -1.29 -22.43 14.36
C LEU A 328 -2.36 -22.27 15.44
N PHE A 329 -3.61 -22.53 15.09
CA PHE A 329 -4.76 -22.35 15.97
C PHE A 329 -5.54 -23.65 16.21
N GLN A 330 -5.00 -24.78 15.78
CA GLN A 330 -5.39 -26.13 16.18
C GLN A 330 -4.45 -26.61 17.29
#